data_AF-A0A3R7MSW1-F1
#
_entry.id   AF-A0A3R7MSW1-F1
#
_cell.length_a   1.000
_cell.length_b   1.000
_cell.length_c   1.000
_cell.angle_alpha   90.00
_cell.angle_beta   90.00
_cell.angle_gamma   90.00
#
_symmetry.space_group_name_H-M   'P 1'
#
loop_
_entity.id
_entity.type
_entity.pdbx_description
1 polymer ?
#
loop_
_entity_poly.entity_id
_entity_poly.type
_entity_poly.pdbx_seq_one_letter_code
_entity_poly.pdbx_strand_id
1 'polypeptide(L)'
;MGSPYSKYGSHGLLANPEMHGDLETWLFNGLLLRVIDTSTGTWAFFNNSKDYEFHITYLLNADSMVEPLNKTTIEVQDDGILCEMMVYPLETQRFIVGEVTGYESKIEALPLSDDYLQSHPNIDERAYCRRLVPPSASQF
;
A
#
# COMPACT_ATOMS: atom_id res chain seq x y z
N MET A 1 -15.00 -23.99 -18.62
CA MET A 1 -13.76 -23.79 -17.86
C MET A 1 -13.10 -22.52 -18.38
N GLY A 2 -13.37 -21.37 -17.73
CA GLY A 2 -12.78 -20.09 -18.11
C GLY A 2 -11.53 -19.84 -17.28
N SER A 3 -10.44 -19.49 -17.95
CA SER A 3 -9.18 -19.07 -17.32
C SER A 3 -9.42 -17.88 -16.37
N PRO A 4 -8.93 -17.89 -15.12
CA PRO A 4 -9.21 -16.82 -14.15
C PRO A 4 -8.45 -15.50 -14.43
N TYR A 5 -7.57 -15.46 -15.43
CA TYR A 5 -6.63 -14.35 -15.64
C TYR A 5 -7.11 -13.21 -16.55
N SER A 6 -8.42 -12.92 -16.65
CA SER A 6 -8.92 -11.87 -17.56
C SER A 6 -10.05 -11.01 -16.98
N LYS A 7 -9.80 -10.36 -15.84
CA LYS A 7 -10.65 -9.26 -15.34
C LYS A 7 -9.91 -8.04 -14.81
N TYR A 8 -8.58 -8.04 -14.76
CA TYR A 8 -7.82 -6.86 -14.39
C TYR A 8 -7.39 -6.16 -15.68
N GLY A 9 -7.97 -5.00 -15.97
CA GLY A 9 -7.39 -4.08 -16.95
C GLY A 9 -5.91 -3.91 -16.59
N SER A 10 -5.02 -3.92 -17.58
CA SER A 10 -3.59 -3.84 -17.34
C SER A 10 -3.27 -2.50 -16.67
N HIS A 11 -3.29 -2.46 -15.34
CA HIS A 11 -2.68 -1.38 -14.59
C HIS A 11 -1.20 -1.44 -14.98
N GLY A 12 -0.73 -0.43 -15.71
CA GLY A 12 0.66 -0.37 -16.15
C GLY A 12 1.54 -0.42 -14.91
N LEU A 13 2.23 -1.54 -14.71
CA LEU A 13 3.15 -1.70 -13.59
C LEU A 13 4.35 -0.80 -13.82
N LEU A 14 4.60 0.10 -12.87
CA LEU A 14 5.78 0.97 -12.87
C LEU A 14 7.01 0.24 -12.32
N ALA A 15 6.79 -0.80 -11.51
CA ALA A 15 7.78 -1.74 -11.00
C ALA A 15 7.12 -3.10 -10.73
N ASN A 16 7.93 -4.14 -10.55
CA ASN A 16 7.42 -5.46 -10.20
C ASN A 16 7.26 -5.57 -8.68
N PRO A 17 6.09 -6.03 -8.17
CA PRO A 17 5.94 -6.38 -6.77
C PRO A 17 6.96 -7.47 -6.37
N GLU A 18 7.49 -7.38 -5.16
CA GLU A 18 8.43 -8.38 -4.62
C GLU A 18 7.71 -9.57 -3.97
N MET A 19 6.39 -9.45 -3.79
CA MET A 19 5.54 -10.49 -3.24
C MET A 19 4.31 -10.69 -4.12
N HIS A 20 3.96 -11.96 -4.32
CA HIS A 20 2.74 -12.42 -4.95
C HIS A 20 1.96 -13.30 -3.97
N GLY A 21 0.65 -13.34 -4.16
CA GLY A 21 -0.26 -14.13 -3.34
C GLY A 21 -1.39 -14.67 -4.20
N ASP A 22 -2.20 -15.55 -3.63
CA ASP A 22 -3.39 -16.08 -4.28
C ASP A 22 -4.54 -15.06 -4.32
N LEU A 23 -4.50 -14.03 -3.47
CA LEU A 23 -5.45 -12.93 -3.47
C LEU A 23 -4.73 -11.59 -3.69
N GLU A 24 -5.01 -10.98 -4.84
CA GLU A 24 -4.47 -9.66 -5.22
C GLU A 24 -5.62 -8.69 -5.47
N THR A 25 -5.60 -7.52 -4.84
CA THR A 25 -6.65 -6.49 -4.96
C THR A 25 -6.04 -5.13 -5.26
N TRP A 26 -6.39 -4.56 -6.41
CA TRP A 26 -6.01 -3.19 -6.79
C TRP A 26 -6.93 -2.17 -6.11
N LEU A 27 -6.32 -1.18 -5.46
CA LEU A 27 -6.95 -0.08 -4.76
C LEU A 27 -6.52 1.25 -5.41
N PHE A 28 -7.21 2.34 -5.08
CA PHE A 28 -6.85 3.70 -5.55
C PHE A 28 -6.64 3.79 -7.07
N ASN A 29 -7.56 3.22 -7.85
CA ASN A 29 -7.48 3.18 -9.31
C ASN A 29 -6.17 2.55 -9.87
N GLY A 30 -5.59 1.60 -9.14
CA GLY A 30 -4.39 0.86 -9.56
C GLY A 30 -3.07 1.41 -9.01
N LEU A 31 -3.12 2.35 -8.06
CA LEU A 31 -1.92 2.91 -7.42
C LEU A 31 -1.40 2.07 -6.25
N LEU A 32 -2.25 1.25 -5.65
CA LEU A 32 -1.86 0.38 -4.53
C LEU A 32 -2.38 -1.02 -4.79
N LEU A 33 -1.51 -2.01 -4.68
CA LEU A 33 -1.85 -3.42 -4.74
C LEU A 33 -1.79 -3.99 -3.32
N ARG A 34 -2.90 -4.56 -2.85
CA ARG A 34 -2.90 -5.42 -1.66
C ARG A 34 -2.71 -6.86 -2.11
N VAL A 35 -1.75 -7.55 -1.50
CA VAL A 35 -1.42 -8.94 -1.76
C VAL A 35 -1.63 -9.75 -0.48
N ILE A 36 -2.36 -10.85 -0.57
CA ILE A 36 -2.54 -11.80 0.52
C ILE A 36 -2.14 -13.17 -0.01
N ASP A 37 -1.19 -13.80 0.68
CA ASP A 37 -0.83 -15.20 0.52
C ASP A 37 -1.49 -16.00 1.64
N THR A 38 -2.58 -16.70 1.32
CA THR A 38 -3.36 -17.49 2.27
C THR A 38 -2.65 -18.76 2.72
N SER A 39 -1.64 -19.22 1.99
CA SER A 39 -0.85 -20.40 2.40
C SER A 39 0.10 -20.07 3.55
N THR A 40 0.62 -18.85 3.59
CA THR A 40 1.49 -18.37 4.67
C THR A 40 0.77 -17.45 5.67
N GLY A 41 -0.45 -16.99 5.33
CA GLY A 41 -1.16 -15.97 6.10
C GLY A 41 -0.54 -14.58 6.00
N THR A 42 0.31 -14.32 4.99
CA THR A 42 1.07 -13.08 4.88
C THR A 42 0.30 -12.04 4.07
N TRP A 43 0.25 -10.82 4.60
CA TRP A 43 -0.36 -9.66 3.93
C TRP A 43 0.74 -8.67 3.56
N ALA A 44 0.66 -8.10 2.37
CA ALA A 44 1.60 -7.11 1.88
C ALA A 44 0.91 -6.07 1.01
N PHE A 45 1.61 -4.96 0.81
CA PHE A 45 1.20 -3.89 -0.07
C PHE A 45 2.32 -3.52 -1.02
N PHE A 46 1.98 -3.27 -2.27
CA PHE A 46 2.88 -2.72 -3.28
C PHE A 46 2.35 -1.38 -3.77
N ASN A 47 3.20 -0.35 -3.68
CA ASN A 47 2.88 0.99 -4.15
C ASN A 47 3.30 1.15 -5.62
N ASN A 48 2.31 1.19 -6.52
CA ASN A 48 2.51 1.38 -7.95
C ASN A 48 2.50 2.87 -8.37
N SER A 49 2.85 3.77 -7.45
CA SER A 49 2.97 5.21 -7.68
C SER A 49 4.43 5.68 -7.58
N LYS A 50 4.75 6.76 -8.28
CA LYS A 50 5.99 7.54 -8.09
C LYS A 50 5.78 8.82 -7.29
N ASP A 51 4.53 9.23 -7.09
CA ASP A 51 4.20 10.56 -6.61
C ASP A 51 3.53 10.55 -5.22
N TYR A 52 3.17 9.37 -4.71
CA TYR A 52 2.48 9.20 -3.43
C TYR A 52 3.16 8.15 -2.57
N GLU A 53 3.22 8.42 -1.27
CA GLU A 53 3.42 7.41 -0.23
C GLU A 53 2.05 7.02 0.34
N PHE A 54 1.90 5.76 0.73
CA PHE A 54 0.66 5.28 1.33
C PHE A 54 0.81 5.10 2.83
N HIS A 55 -0.11 5.69 3.58
CA HIS A 55 -0.25 5.49 5.02
C HIS A 55 -1.41 4.52 5.23
N ILE A 56 -1.12 3.37 5.83
CA ILE A 56 -2.03 2.23 5.94
C ILE A 56 -2.25 1.94 7.41
N THR A 57 -3.51 2.03 7.84
CA THR A 57 -3.95 1.71 9.19
C THR A 57 -5.04 0.64 9.11
N TYR A 58 -4.87 -0.44 9.87
CA TYR A 58 -5.86 -1.49 10.04
C TYR A 58 -6.16 -1.64 11.53
N LEU A 59 -7.44 -1.67 11.88
CA LEU A 59 -7.89 -2.11 13.20
C LEU A 59 -8.45 -3.52 13.05
N LEU A 60 -7.70 -4.51 13.48
CA LEU A 60 -8.11 -5.92 13.45
C LEU A 60 -8.95 -6.25 14.67
N ASN A 61 -9.85 -7.22 14.56
CA ASN A 61 -10.59 -7.74 15.70
C ASN A 61 -9.64 -8.29 16.77
N ALA A 62 -10.03 -8.19 18.04
CA ALA A 62 -9.21 -8.61 19.19
C ALA A 62 -8.90 -10.12 19.24
N ASP A 63 -9.65 -10.96 18.51
CA ASP A 63 -9.43 -12.40 18.38
C ASP A 63 -8.49 -12.79 17.21
N SER A 64 -7.98 -11.81 16.45
CA SER A 64 -6.96 -12.06 15.43
C SER A 64 -5.62 -12.44 16.04
N MET A 65 -4.88 -13.33 15.36
CA MET A 65 -3.56 -13.80 15.80
C MET A 65 -2.53 -13.40 14.75
N VAL A 66 -1.90 -12.24 14.92
CA VAL A 66 -0.99 -11.67 13.94
C VAL A 66 0.32 -11.19 14.56
N GLU A 67 1.38 -11.20 13.75
CA GLU A 67 2.67 -10.60 14.08
C GLU A 67 3.01 -9.50 13.06
N PRO A 68 3.67 -8.40 13.50
CA PRO A 68 4.09 -7.34 12.60
C PRO A 68 5.24 -7.83 11.72
N LEU A 69 5.24 -7.41 10.45
CA LEU A 69 6.36 -7.60 9.55
C LEU A 69 7.02 -6.26 9.21
N ASN A 70 8.30 -6.31 8.85
CA ASN A 70 9.09 -5.15 8.40
C ASN A 70 8.98 -3.95 9.35
N LYS A 71 8.39 -2.85 8.87
CA LYS A 71 8.26 -1.54 9.55
C LYS A 71 6.86 -1.34 10.13
N THR A 72 6.03 -2.37 10.17
CA THR A 72 4.68 -2.29 10.73
C THR A 72 4.75 -2.11 12.23
N THR A 73 4.03 -1.11 12.74
CA THR A 73 3.78 -0.96 14.18
C THR A 73 2.50 -1.71 14.53
N ILE A 74 2.50 -2.41 15.67
CA ILE A 74 1.32 -3.06 16.23
C ILE A 74 1.12 -2.59 17.67
N GLU A 75 -0.11 -2.19 17.99
CA GLU A 75 -0.56 -1.85 19.32
C GLU A 75 -1.85 -2.64 19.63
N VAL A 76 -1.85 -3.35 20.76
CA VAL A 76 -3.05 -4.05 21.25
C VAL A 76 -3.85 -3.09 22.11
N GLN A 77 -5.11 -2.87 21.75
CA GLN A 77 -6.05 -1.98 22.41
C GLN A 77 -7.28 -2.76 22.90
N ASP A 78 -8.16 -2.12 23.66
CA ASP A 78 -9.37 -2.77 24.20
C ASP A 78 -10.37 -3.17 23.09
N ASP A 79 -10.36 -2.47 21.96
CA ASP A 79 -11.26 -2.63 20.82
C ASP A 79 -10.67 -3.47 19.67
N GLY A 80 -9.38 -3.79 19.72
CA GLY A 80 -8.74 -4.58 18.67
C GLY A 80 -7.22 -4.48 18.66
N ILE A 81 -6.64 -4.83 17.52
CA ILE A 81 -5.19 -4.74 17.26
C ILE A 81 -4.98 -3.70 16.18
N LEU A 82 -4.40 -2.55 16.56
CA LEU A 82 -4.08 -1.47 15.64
C LEU A 82 -2.74 -1.76 14.95
N CYS A 83 -2.76 -1.84 13.62
CA CYS A 83 -1.59 -2.09 12.78
C CYS A 83 -1.37 -0.90 11.85
N GLU A 84 -0.17 -0.32 11.83
CA GLU A 84 0.14 0.84 10.98
C GLU A 84 1.42 0.66 10.18
N MET A 85 1.43 1.13 8.94
CA MET A 85 2.60 1.05 8.06
C MET A 85 2.57 2.16 7.01
N MET A 86 3.76 2.58 6.58
CA MET A 86 3.95 3.41 5.39
C MET A 86 4.57 2.61 4.24
N VAL A 87 4.09 2.84 3.02
CA VAL A 87 4.62 2.22 1.78
C VAL A 87 5.05 3.29 0.80
N TYR A 88 6.36 3.40 0.60
CA TYR A 88 6.96 4.37 -0.32
C TYR A 88 6.81 3.98 -1.79
N PRO A 89 7.01 4.93 -2.72
CA PRO A 89 6.94 4.69 -4.16
C PRO A 89 7.67 3.44 -4.64
N LEU A 90 6.98 2.64 -5.46
CA LEU A 90 7.53 1.46 -6.16
C LEU A 90 8.07 0.35 -5.24
N GLU A 91 7.76 0.41 -3.95
CA GLU A 91 8.18 -0.59 -2.97
C GLU A 91 7.06 -1.59 -2.67
N THR A 92 7.47 -2.81 -2.32
CA THR A 92 6.61 -3.78 -1.64
C THR A 92 6.97 -3.82 -0.17
N GLN A 93 5.97 -3.70 0.71
CA GLN A 93 6.14 -3.86 2.14
C GLN A 93 5.22 -4.96 2.65
N ARG A 94 5.81 -5.96 3.33
CA ARG A 94 5.04 -6.95 4.08
C ARG A 94 4.51 -6.29 5.34
N PHE A 95 3.22 -6.47 5.58
CA PHE A 95 2.47 -5.78 6.62
C PHE A 95 2.39 -6.62 7.89
N ILE A 96 1.71 -7.76 7.81
CA ILE A 96 1.45 -8.67 8.92
C ILE A 96 1.47 -10.12 8.43
N VAL A 97 1.67 -11.06 9.36
CA VAL A 97 1.50 -12.49 9.13
C VAL A 97 0.62 -13.10 10.21
N GLY A 98 -0.27 -14.02 9.82
CA GLY A 98 -1.09 -14.78 10.75
C GLY A 98 -2.54 -14.90 10.29
N GLU A 99 -3.44 -15.03 11.27
CA GLU A 99 -4.87 -15.21 11.04
C GLU A 99 -5.64 -13.93 11.39
N VAL A 100 -6.30 -13.35 10.38
CA VAL A 100 -7.16 -12.17 10.52
C VAL A 100 -8.61 -12.60 10.49
N THR A 101 -9.32 -12.40 11.59
CA THR A 101 -10.74 -12.79 11.74
C THR A 101 -11.70 -11.72 11.20
N GLY A 102 -11.28 -10.44 11.23
CA GLY A 102 -12.02 -9.29 10.72
C GLY A 102 -11.22 -8.00 10.94
N TYR A 103 -11.55 -6.95 10.18
CA TYR A 103 -10.84 -5.68 10.24
C TYR A 103 -11.64 -4.50 9.70
N GLU A 104 -11.29 -3.31 10.17
CA GLU A 104 -11.56 -2.03 9.51
C GLU A 104 -10.23 -1.44 9.00
N SER A 105 -10.28 -0.68 7.90
CA SER A 105 -9.07 -0.10 7.30
C SER A 105 -9.24 1.36 6.92
N LYS A 106 -8.23 2.16 7.23
CA LYS A 106 -8.05 3.52 6.71
C LYS A 106 -6.76 3.53 5.89
N ILE A 107 -6.85 3.95 4.63
CA ILE A 107 -5.69 4.07 3.74
C ILE A 107 -5.70 5.45 3.12
N GLU A 108 -4.56 6.13 3.17
CA GLU A 108 -4.40 7.49 2.66
C GLU A 108 -3.21 7.52 1.68
N ALA A 109 -3.45 8.10 0.50
CA ALA A 109 -2.39 8.42 -0.46
C ALA A 109 -1.94 9.85 -0.20
N LEU A 110 -0.74 10.03 0.34
CA LEU A 110 -0.18 11.33 0.66
C LEU A 110 0.97 11.67 -0.29
N PRO A 111 1.19 12.96 -0.61
CA PRO A 111 2.42 13.39 -1.25
C PRO A 111 3.65 12.89 -0.47
N LEU A 112 4.75 12.69 -1.19
CA LEU A 112 6.03 12.29 -0.61
C LEU A 112 6.45 13.30 0.45
N SER A 113 6.76 12.76 1.63
CA SER A 113 7.27 13.52 2.76
C SER A 113 8.63 14.18 2.46
N ASP A 114 8.92 15.27 3.16
CA ASP A 114 10.22 15.96 3.06
C ASP A 114 11.38 15.00 3.39
N ASP A 115 11.20 14.12 4.38
CA ASP A 115 12.18 13.10 4.76
C ASP A 115 12.47 12.11 3.62
N TYR A 116 11.44 11.71 2.87
CA TYR A 116 11.61 10.85 1.70
C TYR A 116 12.37 11.59 0.60
N LEU A 117 12.03 12.85 0.31
CA LEU A 117 12.71 13.65 -0.71
C LEU A 117 14.18 13.92 -0.35
N GLN A 118 14.48 14.21 0.91
CA GLN A 118 15.84 14.43 1.40
C GLN A 118 16.72 13.16 1.29
N SER A 119 16.14 11.99 1.55
CA SER A 119 16.85 10.70 1.40
C SER A 119 16.99 10.25 -0.06
N HIS A 120 16.26 10.88 -0.99
CA HIS A 120 16.28 10.57 -2.42
C HIS A 120 16.68 11.79 -3.27
N PRO A 121 17.94 12.26 -3.19
CA PRO A 121 18.39 13.49 -3.85
C PRO A 121 18.32 13.46 -5.39
N ASN A 122 18.07 12.29 -5.99
CA ASN A 122 17.83 12.14 -7.43
C ASN A 122 16.42 12.60 -7.85
N ILE A 123 15.51 12.81 -6.92
CA ILE A 123 14.18 13.37 -7.19
C ILE A 123 14.30 14.90 -7.22
N ASP A 124 14.04 15.50 -8.39
CA ASP A 124 13.90 16.96 -8.48
C ASP A 124 12.59 17.38 -7.80
N GLU A 125 12.70 17.88 -6.57
CA GLU A 125 11.59 18.36 -5.75
C GLU A 125 10.76 19.42 -6.47
N ARG A 126 11.38 20.37 -7.19
CA ARG A 126 10.64 21.40 -7.92
C ARG A 126 9.86 20.81 -9.09
N ALA A 127 10.43 19.82 -9.78
CA ALA A 127 9.70 19.07 -10.80
C ALA A 127 8.58 18.24 -10.19
N TYR A 128 8.79 17.65 -9.01
CA TYR A 128 7.79 16.89 -8.26
C TYR A 128 6.60 17.74 -7.87
N CYS A 129 6.81 18.84 -7.14
CA CYS A 129 5.73 19.73 -6.71
C CYS A 129 4.89 20.23 -7.88
N ARG A 130 5.52 20.55 -9.02
CA ARG A 130 4.82 20.98 -10.24
C ARG A 130 3.86 19.92 -10.81
N ARG A 131 4.16 18.63 -10.66
CA ARG A 131 3.28 17.54 -11.13
C ARG A 131 2.03 17.36 -10.27
N LEU A 132 2.12 17.70 -8.99
CA LEU A 132 0.98 17.60 -8.06
C LEU A 132 -0.02 18.73 -8.19
N VAL A 133 0.39 19.89 -8.75
CA VAL A 133 -0.52 21.02 -8.93
C VAL A 133 -1.60 20.61 -9.94
N PRO A 134 -2.89 20.74 -9.59
CA PRO A 134 -3.96 20.53 -10.55
C PRO A 134 -3.76 21.45 -11.76
N PRO A 135 -4.00 20.98 -12.99
CA PRO A 135 -3.92 21.85 -14.16
C PRO A 135 -4.84 23.06 -13.94
N SER A 136 -4.31 24.26 -14.23
CA SER A 136 -5.08 25.49 -14.09
C SER A 136 -6.34 25.40 -14.94
N ALA A 137 -7.47 25.88 -14.41
CA ALA A 137 -8.76 25.89 -15.11
C ALA A 137 -8.72 26.61 -16.48
N SER A 138 -7.71 27.44 -16.72
CA SER A 138 -7.45 28.12 -18.00
C SER A 138 -6.83 27.23 -19.09
N GLN A 139 -6.59 25.94 -18.82
CA GLN A 139 -5.98 24.98 -19.76
C GLN A 139 -6.98 23.95 -20.33
N PHE A 140 -8.27 24.12 -20.07
CA PHE A 140 -9.37 23.30 -20.61
C PHE A 140 -10.30 24.13 -21.51
#